data_AF-A0A6G0XLR8-F1
#
_entry.id   AF-A0A6G0XLR8-F1
#
_cell.length_a   1.000
_cell.length_b   1.000
_cell.length_c   1.000
_cell.angle_alpha   90.00
_cell.angle_beta   90.00
_cell.angle_gamma   90.00
#
_symmetry.space_group_name_H-M   'P 1'
#
loop_
_entity.id
_entity.type
_entity.pdbx_description
1 polymer ?
#
loop_
_entity_poly.entity_id
_entity_poly.type
_entity_poly.pdbx_seq_one_letter_code
_entity_poly.pdbx_strand_id
1 'polypeptide(L)'
;MWLYQAAKQVQEKVQERATSIVAQVQDEASSLLKTMSQMQSNPVDEIIFEELDDYKDFQEVFDLDMKTDDVAAILQKDEFISDLHTAMVPEQLSYKEFWTRYYFRQFMQLRREEEEAKREEERRQKLEQERQLREQRRLEAEAREAEEAQERAEQLARENDLQMWKDQVASLQEVIASLEKAESTNHQLLVEEYETKMAQMTLQIDDAKATGYEEGIAESEQIIKSMRESIQQEQKEMEAYIFSLVRPGATMPSPPVSVSADLAKAIWSLHSAASQEITPSAADGASFNEVTPDVTALKEELESLRAENQALKTTSERLQETVKEVDVWKARALKMKKMKDEADAAAKHQEEQVKQEITEAMQQGIAHGKAELAGEIAALQAQVTRQAEEISRLKNQPASAPLEAAPVPPTEATVAANPGEPGAETRGDDWGEWD
;
A
#
# COMPACT_ATOMS: atom_id res chain seq x y z
N MET A 1 43.53 23.33 -22.06
CA MET A 1 42.26 23.88 -22.58
C MET A 1 41.75 25.07 -21.79
N TRP A 2 41.70 25.02 -20.45
CA TRP A 2 41.17 26.12 -19.62
C TRP A 2 41.87 27.48 -19.83
N LEU A 3 43.21 27.50 -19.91
CA LEU A 3 43.97 28.74 -20.19
C LEU A 3 43.63 29.37 -21.56
N TYR A 4 43.33 28.54 -22.57
CA TYR A 4 42.93 29.03 -23.90
C TYR A 4 41.50 29.62 -23.85
N GLN A 5 40.61 28.99 -23.09
CA GLN A 5 39.24 29.47 -22.90
C GLN A 5 39.21 30.78 -22.08
N ALA A 6 40.05 30.90 -21.05
CA ALA A 6 40.22 32.13 -20.29
C ALA A 6 40.83 33.26 -21.15
N ALA A 7 41.86 32.96 -21.94
CA ALA A 7 42.46 33.94 -22.85
C ALA A 7 41.46 34.43 -23.91
N LYS A 8 40.64 33.53 -24.47
CA LYS A 8 39.57 33.87 -25.41
C LYS A 8 38.50 34.77 -24.76
N GLN A 9 38.10 34.47 -23.53
CA GLN A 9 37.12 35.27 -22.79
C GLN A 9 37.65 36.67 -22.45
N VAL A 10 38.94 36.81 -22.14
CA VAL A 10 39.57 38.12 -21.93
C VAL A 10 39.67 38.88 -23.25
N GLN A 11 40.03 38.23 -24.35
CA GLN A 11 40.07 38.85 -25.68
C GLN A 11 38.70 39.36 -26.11
N GLU A 12 37.65 38.57 -25.92
CA GLU A 12 36.25 38.97 -26.19
C GLU A 12 35.86 40.20 -25.35
N LYS A 13 36.14 40.20 -24.04
CA LYS A 13 35.88 41.34 -23.16
C LYS A 13 36.65 42.61 -23.55
N VAL A 14 37.90 42.48 -23.98
CA VAL A 14 38.71 43.62 -24.43
C VAL A 14 38.15 44.16 -25.74
N GLN A 15 37.76 43.29 -26.67
CA GLN A 15 37.16 43.68 -27.93
C GLN A 15 35.81 44.38 -27.73
N GLU A 16 34.95 43.87 -26.83
CA GLU A 16 33.70 44.50 -26.42
C GLU A 16 33.91 45.89 -25.80
N ARG A 17 34.94 46.04 -24.94
CA ARG A 17 35.27 47.36 -24.38
C ARG A 17 35.80 48.32 -25.43
N ALA A 18 36.63 47.86 -26.35
CA ALA A 18 37.16 48.69 -27.42
C ALA A 18 36.05 49.21 -28.35
N THR A 19 35.10 48.35 -28.73
CA THR A 19 33.95 48.78 -29.56
C THR A 19 33.04 49.73 -28.81
N SER A 20 32.83 49.53 -27.50
CA SER A 20 32.06 50.46 -26.66
C SER A 20 32.70 51.85 -26.57
N ILE A 21 34.03 51.93 -26.43
CA ILE A 21 34.74 53.22 -26.35
C ILE A 21 34.67 53.95 -27.70
N VAL A 22 34.84 53.24 -28.82
CA VAL A 22 34.74 53.85 -30.16
C VAL A 22 33.33 54.40 -30.40
N ALA A 23 32.29 53.66 -30.02
CA ALA A 23 30.91 54.12 -30.13
C ALA A 23 30.68 55.38 -29.28
N GLN A 24 31.15 55.40 -28.03
CA GLN A 24 31.01 56.57 -27.15
C GLN A 24 31.73 57.81 -27.73
N VAL A 25 32.97 57.67 -28.20
CA VAL A 25 33.72 58.79 -28.79
C VAL A 25 33.04 59.32 -30.04
N GLN A 26 32.44 58.44 -30.85
CA GLN A 26 31.70 58.83 -32.04
C GLN A 26 30.41 59.59 -31.70
N ASP A 27 29.68 59.18 -30.65
CA ASP A 27 28.49 59.88 -30.16
C ASP A 27 28.84 61.26 -29.58
N GLU A 28 29.92 61.36 -28.80
CA GLU A 28 30.43 62.61 -28.26
C GLU A 28 30.89 63.57 -29.37
N ALA A 29 31.62 63.07 -30.37
CA ALA A 29 32.03 63.87 -31.52
C ALA A 29 30.82 64.37 -32.35
N SER A 30 29.80 63.52 -32.52
CA SER A 30 28.56 63.88 -33.22
C SER A 30 27.76 64.92 -32.44
N SER A 31 27.72 64.79 -31.10
CA SER A 31 27.10 65.77 -30.21
C SER A 31 27.79 67.13 -30.31
N LEU A 32 29.12 67.17 -30.21
CA LEU A 32 29.90 68.40 -30.37
C LEU A 32 29.68 69.04 -31.75
N LEU A 33 29.65 68.25 -32.82
CA LEU A 33 29.38 68.76 -34.16
C LEU A 33 27.98 69.38 -34.27
N LYS A 34 26.98 68.77 -33.61
CA LYS A 34 25.63 69.33 -33.52
C LYS A 34 25.61 70.65 -32.73
N THR A 35 26.32 70.72 -31.61
CA THR A 35 26.44 71.95 -30.80
C THR A 35 27.15 73.06 -31.57
N MET A 36 28.24 72.74 -32.27
CA MET A 36 28.98 73.72 -33.08
C MET A 36 28.16 74.23 -34.27
N SER A 37 27.38 73.36 -34.92
CA SER A 37 26.47 73.75 -36.01
C SER A 37 25.36 74.68 -35.52
N GLN A 38 24.80 74.41 -34.33
CA GLN A 38 23.78 75.27 -33.71
C GLN A 38 24.31 76.65 -33.30
N MET A 39 25.59 76.75 -32.93
CA MET A 39 26.21 78.03 -32.54
C MET A 39 26.52 78.96 -33.73
N GLN A 40 26.44 78.48 -34.98
CA GLN A 40 26.81 79.27 -36.17
C GLN A 40 25.64 79.83 -36.97
N SER A 41 24.39 79.44 -36.69
CA SER A 41 23.26 80.05 -37.41
C SER A 41 22.95 81.43 -36.81
N ASN A 42 23.29 82.48 -37.54
CA ASN A 42 22.88 83.82 -37.15
C ASN A 42 21.34 83.87 -37.17
N PRO A 43 20.68 84.40 -36.11
CA PRO A 43 19.23 84.51 -36.05
C PRO A 43 18.61 85.37 -37.17
N VAL A 44 19.45 86.10 -37.93
CA VAL A 44 19.03 86.96 -39.05
C VAL A 44 19.88 86.69 -40.30
N ASP A 45 20.35 85.46 -40.51
CA ASP A 45 20.96 85.08 -41.80
C ASP A 45 19.93 85.07 -42.93
N GLU A 46 20.43 85.21 -44.17
CA GLU A 46 19.63 85.17 -45.40
C GLU A 46 18.64 84.00 -45.37
N ILE A 47 17.37 84.30 -45.64
CA ILE A 47 16.33 83.28 -45.80
C ILE A 47 16.78 82.40 -46.95
N ILE A 48 17.02 81.12 -46.66
CA ILE A 48 17.47 80.17 -47.68
C ILE A 48 16.28 79.95 -48.61
N PHE A 49 16.54 79.78 -49.91
CA PHE A 49 15.50 79.65 -50.93
C PHE A 49 14.42 78.60 -50.65
N GLU A 50 14.71 77.58 -49.83
CA GLU A 50 13.77 76.52 -49.43
C GLU A 50 12.71 76.98 -48.41
N GLU A 51 12.97 78.06 -47.67
CA GLU A 51 12.08 78.58 -46.61
C GLU A 51 11.27 79.81 -47.07
N LEU A 52 11.42 80.20 -48.34
CA LEU A 52 10.88 81.45 -48.85
C LEU A 52 9.35 81.47 -48.91
N ASP A 53 8.73 80.31 -49.14
CA ASP A 53 7.26 80.19 -49.18
C ASP A 53 6.67 80.23 -47.76
N ASP A 54 7.25 79.48 -46.81
CA ASP A 54 6.88 79.55 -45.39
C ASP A 54 7.05 80.96 -44.81
N TYR A 55 8.08 81.69 -45.25
CA TYR A 55 8.33 83.07 -44.83
C TYR A 55 7.23 84.03 -45.31
N LYS A 56 6.74 83.87 -46.54
CA LYS A 56 5.64 84.70 -47.06
C LYS A 56 4.35 84.43 -46.31
N ASP A 57 4.03 83.16 -46.09
CA ASP A 57 2.84 82.76 -45.34
C ASP A 57 2.89 83.30 -43.90
N PHE A 58 4.06 83.25 -43.26
CA PHE A 58 4.27 83.86 -41.95
C PHE A 58 4.14 85.38 -41.99
N GLN A 59 4.73 86.04 -42.99
CA GLN A 59 4.71 87.49 -43.13
C GLN A 59 3.29 88.05 -43.33
N GLU A 60 2.39 87.32 -43.98
CA GLU A 60 0.99 87.71 -44.14
C GLU A 60 0.20 87.72 -42.82
N VAL A 61 0.55 86.82 -41.89
CA VAL A 61 -0.14 86.64 -40.60
C VAL A 61 0.54 87.43 -39.48
N PHE A 62 1.85 87.70 -39.60
CA PHE A 62 2.65 88.32 -38.57
C PHE A 62 2.46 89.85 -38.51
N ASP A 63 1.98 90.33 -37.36
CA ASP A 63 1.89 91.75 -37.05
C ASP A 63 2.95 92.16 -36.01
N LEU A 64 3.88 93.02 -36.44
CA LEU A 64 4.97 93.49 -35.59
C LEU A 64 4.46 94.39 -34.46
N ASP A 65 3.38 95.14 -34.68
CA ASP A 65 2.88 96.09 -33.69
C ASP A 65 2.40 95.34 -32.43
N MET A 66 1.86 94.13 -32.60
CA MET A 66 1.48 93.23 -31.51
C MET A 66 2.66 92.63 -30.74
N LYS A 67 3.89 92.74 -31.28
CA LYS A 67 5.12 92.18 -30.72
C LYS A 67 6.09 93.23 -30.18
N THR A 68 5.68 94.50 -30.13
CA THR A 68 6.54 95.62 -29.70
C THR A 68 7.08 95.43 -28.28
N ASP A 69 6.25 94.99 -27.34
CA ASP A 69 6.66 94.76 -25.96
C ASP A 69 7.65 93.59 -25.83
N ASP A 70 7.41 92.51 -26.59
CA ASP A 70 8.31 91.34 -26.66
C ASP A 70 9.67 91.75 -27.25
N VAL A 71 9.68 92.58 -28.29
CA VAL A 71 10.91 93.12 -28.90
C VAL A 71 11.73 93.92 -27.88
N ALA A 72 11.09 94.82 -27.14
CA ALA A 72 11.77 95.60 -26.11
C ALA A 72 12.36 94.69 -25.02
N ALA A 73 11.66 93.63 -24.63
CA ALA A 73 12.15 92.65 -23.67
C ALA A 73 13.32 91.83 -24.22
N ILE A 74 13.27 91.41 -25.49
CA ILE A 74 14.37 90.66 -26.15
C ILE A 74 15.62 91.52 -26.22
N LEU A 75 15.52 92.78 -26.62
CA LEU A 75 16.64 93.71 -26.69
C LEU A 75 17.30 93.98 -25.33
N GLN A 76 16.53 93.92 -24.23
CA GLN A 76 17.08 94.04 -22.87
C GLN A 76 17.72 92.75 -22.37
N LYS A 77 17.19 91.59 -22.79
CA LYS A 77 17.59 90.28 -22.29
C LYS A 77 18.78 89.69 -23.04
N ASP A 78 18.83 89.91 -24.36
CA ASP A 78 19.84 89.36 -25.25
C ASP A 78 20.69 90.47 -25.85
N GLU A 79 21.86 90.67 -25.26
CA GLU A 79 22.84 91.70 -25.66
C GLU A 79 23.32 91.47 -27.11
N PHE A 80 23.41 90.21 -27.55
CA PHE A 80 23.83 89.88 -28.91
C PHE A 80 22.82 90.33 -29.96
N ILE A 81 21.52 90.13 -29.71
CA ILE A 81 20.46 90.59 -30.60
C ILE A 81 20.39 92.11 -30.63
N SER A 82 20.63 92.76 -29.48
CA SER A 82 20.71 94.23 -29.39
C SER A 82 21.85 94.80 -30.23
N ASP A 83 23.04 94.20 -30.13
CA ASP A 83 24.21 94.60 -30.93
C ASP A 83 23.98 94.36 -32.42
N LEU A 84 23.39 93.21 -32.79
CA LEU A 84 23.06 92.87 -34.17
C LEU A 84 22.01 93.83 -34.75
N HIS A 85 20.98 94.16 -33.98
CA HIS A 85 19.94 95.11 -34.37
C HIS A 85 20.54 96.50 -34.61
N THR A 86 21.38 96.99 -33.69
CA THR A 86 22.09 98.27 -33.83
C THR A 86 23.01 98.30 -35.06
N ALA A 87 23.66 97.18 -35.38
CA ALA A 87 24.57 97.09 -36.52
C ALA A 87 23.84 97.00 -37.88
N MET A 88 22.67 96.35 -37.95
CA MET A 88 21.99 96.08 -39.22
C MET A 88 20.84 97.02 -39.55
N VAL A 89 20.21 97.63 -38.55
CA VAL A 89 19.05 98.52 -38.72
C VAL A 89 19.48 99.97 -38.46
N PRO A 90 19.35 100.91 -39.42
CA PRO A 90 18.63 100.81 -40.69
C PRO A 90 19.51 100.51 -41.92
N GLU A 91 20.82 100.29 -41.75
CA GLU A 91 21.78 100.27 -42.87
C GLU A 91 21.53 99.17 -43.91
N GLN A 92 21.14 97.96 -43.47
CA GLN A 92 20.97 96.78 -44.33
C GLN A 92 19.53 96.29 -44.40
N LEU A 93 18.77 96.44 -43.30
CA LEU A 93 17.38 95.98 -43.20
C LEU A 93 16.50 97.06 -42.56
N SER A 94 15.23 97.09 -42.97
CA SER A 94 14.24 97.90 -42.25
C SER A 94 13.94 97.28 -40.88
N TYR A 95 13.57 98.11 -39.89
CA TYR A 95 13.17 97.63 -38.56
C TYR A 95 12.10 96.53 -38.63
N LYS A 96 11.10 96.71 -39.50
CA LYS A 96 10.03 95.73 -39.69
C LYS A 96 10.56 94.41 -40.23
N GLU A 97 11.42 94.48 -41.25
CA GLU A 97 11.98 93.29 -41.89
C GLU A 97 12.94 92.51 -40.97
N PHE A 98 13.77 93.20 -40.20
CA PHE A 98 14.66 92.56 -39.22
C PHE A 98 13.86 91.70 -38.23
N TRP A 99 12.82 92.28 -37.61
CA TRP A 99 12.01 91.56 -36.63
C TRP A 99 11.11 90.50 -37.25
N THR A 100 10.55 90.72 -38.45
CA THR A 100 9.80 89.67 -39.16
C THR A 100 10.69 88.47 -39.47
N ARG A 101 11.95 88.67 -39.89
CA ARG A 101 12.92 87.58 -40.09
C ARG A 101 13.30 86.88 -38.79
N TYR A 102 13.56 87.65 -37.73
CA TYR A 102 13.89 87.12 -36.41
C TYR A 102 12.77 86.20 -35.86
N TYR A 103 11.53 86.69 -35.84
CA TYR A 103 10.41 85.90 -35.35
C TYR A 103 10.07 84.72 -36.26
N PHE A 104 10.28 84.83 -37.57
CA PHE A 104 10.14 83.70 -38.48
C PHE A 104 11.15 82.59 -38.15
N ARG A 105 12.42 82.95 -37.93
CA ARG A 105 13.46 81.99 -37.52
C ARG A 105 13.14 81.34 -36.19
N GLN A 106 12.70 82.13 -35.21
CA GLN A 106 12.24 81.63 -33.92
C GLN A 106 11.04 80.68 -34.06
N PHE A 107 10.09 81.01 -34.94
CA PHE A 107 8.92 80.17 -35.23
C PHE A 107 9.32 78.84 -35.89
N MET A 108 10.22 78.86 -36.87
CA MET A 108 10.74 77.66 -37.52
C MET A 108 11.53 76.78 -36.55
N GLN A 109 12.31 77.39 -35.65
CA GLN A 109 13.02 76.66 -34.61
C GLN A 109 12.04 75.96 -33.66
N LEU A 110 11.00 76.66 -33.20
CA LEU A 110 9.97 76.09 -32.32
C LEU A 110 9.25 74.93 -33.00
N ARG A 111 8.86 75.07 -34.28
CA ARG A 111 8.22 74.00 -35.06
C ARG A 111 9.12 72.77 -35.21
N ARG A 112 10.42 72.96 -35.44
CA ARG A 112 11.40 71.87 -35.53
C ARG A 112 11.58 71.16 -34.19
N GLU A 113 11.60 71.90 -33.09
CA GLU A 113 11.66 71.35 -31.73
C GLU A 113 10.39 70.53 -31.41
N GLU A 114 9.20 70.99 -31.79
CA GLU A 114 7.94 70.23 -31.65
C GLU A 114 7.92 68.95 -32.49
N GLU A 115 8.40 69.00 -33.74
CA GLU A 115 8.50 67.81 -34.60
C GLU A 115 9.57 66.81 -34.09
N GLU A 116 10.68 67.30 -33.53
CA GLU A 116 11.68 66.48 -32.85
C GLU A 116 11.10 65.84 -31.58
N ALA A 117 10.39 66.62 -30.77
CA ALA A 117 9.70 66.13 -29.57
C ALA A 117 8.67 65.06 -29.92
N LYS A 118 7.87 65.25 -30.97
CA LYS A 118 6.89 64.25 -31.44
C LYS A 118 7.57 62.95 -31.90
N ARG A 119 8.67 63.05 -32.65
CA ARG A 119 9.45 61.88 -33.07
C ARG A 119 10.13 61.18 -31.90
N GLU A 120 10.48 61.89 -30.84
CA GLU A 120 11.04 61.32 -29.63
C GLU A 120 9.96 60.63 -28.78
N GLU A 121 8.77 61.23 -28.65
CA GLU A 121 7.61 60.60 -28.01
C GLU A 121 7.18 59.32 -28.72
N GLU A 122 7.11 59.31 -30.05
CA GLU A 122 6.81 58.11 -30.83
C GLU A 122 7.86 57.01 -30.62
N ARG A 123 9.15 57.39 -30.54
CA ARG A 123 10.24 56.44 -30.21
C ARG A 123 10.10 55.89 -28.78
N ARG A 124 9.75 56.74 -27.81
CA ARG A 124 9.52 56.31 -26.42
C ARG A 124 8.33 55.36 -26.32
N GLN A 125 7.21 55.68 -26.97
CA GLN A 125 6.02 54.82 -27.02
C GLN A 125 6.36 53.47 -27.67
N LYS A 126 7.13 53.46 -28.77
CA LYS A 126 7.55 52.22 -29.43
C LYS A 126 8.43 51.36 -28.54
N LEU A 127 9.38 51.96 -27.81
CA LEU A 127 10.22 51.25 -26.85
C LEU A 127 9.41 50.67 -25.69
N GLU A 128 8.41 51.41 -25.21
CA GLU A 128 7.53 50.95 -24.12
C GLU A 128 6.62 49.81 -24.57
N GLN A 129 6.06 49.89 -25.78
CA GLN A 129 5.31 48.79 -26.40
C GLN A 129 6.20 47.54 -26.60
N GLU A 130 7.44 47.71 -27.05
CA GLU A 130 8.38 46.60 -27.20
C GLU A 130 8.74 45.98 -25.85
N ARG A 131 8.92 46.80 -24.81
CA ARG A 131 9.15 46.33 -23.43
C ARG A 131 7.97 45.54 -22.89
N GLN A 132 6.74 46.04 -23.06
CA GLN A 132 5.52 45.35 -22.66
C GLN A 132 5.35 44.03 -23.40
N LEU A 133 5.65 43.99 -24.71
CA LEU A 133 5.59 42.75 -25.49
C LEU A 133 6.62 41.71 -25.02
N ARG A 134 7.85 42.14 -24.67
CA ARG A 134 8.86 41.24 -24.09
C ARG A 134 8.40 40.71 -22.73
N GLU A 135 7.82 41.55 -21.89
CA GLU A 135 7.31 41.16 -20.58
C GLU A 135 6.14 40.18 -20.71
N GLN A 136 5.20 40.41 -21.63
CA GLN A 136 4.12 39.47 -21.92
C GLN A 136 4.64 38.11 -22.38
N ARG A 137 5.63 38.07 -23.29
CA ARG A 137 6.24 36.80 -23.72
C ARG A 137 6.93 36.07 -22.58
N ARG A 138 7.57 36.81 -21.65
CA ARG A 138 8.20 36.21 -20.48
C ARG A 138 7.16 35.62 -19.54
N LEU A 139 6.09 36.36 -19.25
CA LEU A 139 4.97 35.89 -18.44
C LEU A 139 4.27 34.68 -19.07
N GLU A 140 4.08 34.67 -20.39
CA GLU A 140 3.51 33.52 -21.11
C GLU A 140 4.42 32.29 -21.04
N ALA A 141 5.74 32.49 -21.16
CA ALA A 141 6.71 31.39 -21.01
C ALA A 141 6.72 30.84 -19.57
N GLU A 142 6.76 31.72 -18.56
CA GLU A 142 6.68 31.34 -17.14
C GLU A 142 5.36 30.60 -16.83
N ALA A 143 4.24 31.03 -17.43
CA ALA A 143 2.94 30.37 -17.26
C ALA A 143 2.92 28.97 -17.88
N ARG A 144 3.51 28.77 -19.07
CA ARG A 144 3.64 27.45 -19.69
C ARG A 144 4.54 26.51 -18.88
N GLU A 145 5.67 27.02 -18.38
CA GLU A 145 6.55 26.24 -17.51
C GLU A 145 5.85 25.84 -16.20
N ALA A 146 5.02 26.71 -15.63
CA ALA A 146 4.22 26.41 -14.45
C ALA A 146 3.13 25.35 -14.74
N GLU A 147 2.46 25.42 -15.90
CA GLU A 147 1.48 24.43 -16.34
C GLU A 147 2.14 23.05 -16.55
N GLU A 148 3.27 23.00 -17.26
CA GLU A 148 4.05 21.77 -17.45
C GLU A 148 4.60 21.19 -16.13
N ALA A 149 4.94 22.05 -15.17
CA ALA A 149 5.34 21.61 -13.83
C ALA A 149 4.15 21.02 -13.05
N GLN A 150 2.97 21.64 -13.15
CA GLN A 150 1.75 21.15 -12.52
C GLN A 150 1.31 19.81 -13.12
N GLU A 151 1.35 19.65 -14.44
CA GLU A 151 1.03 18.38 -15.11
C GLU A 151 1.99 17.26 -14.70
N ARG A 152 3.30 17.55 -14.61
CA ARG A 152 4.29 16.58 -14.12
C ARG A 152 4.03 16.20 -12.66
N ALA A 153 3.70 17.17 -11.81
CA ALA A 153 3.35 16.90 -10.42
C ALA A 153 2.08 16.03 -10.31
N GLU A 154 1.08 16.29 -11.14
CA GLU A 154 -0.15 15.48 -11.18
C GLU A 154 0.12 14.06 -11.71
N GLN A 155 0.98 13.90 -12.72
CA GLN A 155 1.39 12.58 -13.21
C GLN A 155 2.11 11.78 -12.12
N LEU A 156 3.06 12.39 -11.41
CA LEU A 156 3.75 11.74 -10.29
C LEU A 156 2.79 11.38 -9.16
N ALA A 157 1.80 12.23 -8.86
CA ALA A 157 0.76 11.91 -7.88
C ALA A 157 -0.05 10.68 -8.29
N ARG A 158 -0.48 10.60 -9.57
CA ARG A 158 -1.20 9.43 -10.11
C ARG A 158 -0.34 8.16 -10.10
N GLU A 159 0.95 8.28 -10.41
CA GLU A 159 1.89 7.16 -10.37
C GLU A 159 2.08 6.63 -8.94
N ASN A 160 2.23 7.53 -7.97
CA ASN A 160 2.32 7.17 -6.54
C ASN A 160 1.04 6.49 -6.03
N ASP A 161 -0.14 7.01 -6.39
CA ASP A 161 -1.43 6.40 -6.03
C ASP A 161 -1.57 4.99 -6.62
N LEU A 162 -1.14 4.81 -7.87
CA LEU A 162 -1.16 3.52 -8.55
C LEU A 162 -0.15 2.54 -7.93
N GLN A 163 0.99 3.03 -7.46
CA GLN A 163 1.97 2.22 -6.74
C GLN A 163 1.42 1.75 -5.39
N MET A 164 0.85 2.68 -4.60
CA MET A 164 0.20 2.33 -3.33
C MET A 164 -0.91 1.28 -3.52
N TRP A 165 -1.71 1.40 -4.57
CA TRP A 165 -2.73 0.40 -4.89
C TRP A 165 -2.13 -0.97 -5.25
N LYS A 166 -1.04 -1.00 -6.01
CA LYS A 166 -0.32 -2.25 -6.31
C LYS A 166 0.21 -2.91 -5.04
N ASP A 167 0.79 -2.13 -4.14
CA ASP A 167 1.35 -2.63 -2.88
C ASP A 167 0.24 -3.20 -1.97
N GLN A 168 -0.93 -2.55 -1.93
CA GLN A 168 -2.12 -3.09 -1.25
C GLN A 168 -2.61 -4.40 -1.87
N VAL A 169 -2.67 -4.50 -3.20
CA VAL A 169 -3.06 -5.74 -3.89
C VAL A 169 -2.05 -6.86 -3.63
N ALA A 170 -0.75 -6.55 -3.67
CA ALA A 170 0.31 -7.51 -3.36
C ALA A 170 0.21 -8.03 -1.92
N SER A 171 -0.01 -7.14 -0.94
CA SER A 171 -0.23 -7.50 0.46
C SER A 171 -1.46 -8.41 0.63
N LEU A 172 -2.58 -8.09 -0.02
CA LEU A 172 -3.77 -8.95 0.01
C LEU A 172 -3.52 -10.33 -0.62
N GLN A 173 -2.75 -10.40 -1.70
CA GLN A 173 -2.36 -11.68 -2.31
C GLN A 173 -1.47 -12.52 -1.38
N GLU A 174 -0.56 -11.89 -0.64
CA GLU A 174 0.26 -12.58 0.37
C GLU A 174 -0.60 -13.14 1.50
N VAL A 175 -1.58 -12.36 1.99
CA VAL A 175 -2.53 -12.82 3.01
C VAL A 175 -3.33 -14.03 2.49
N ILE A 176 -3.86 -13.97 1.27
CA ILE A 176 -4.59 -15.11 0.66
C ILE A 176 -3.69 -16.34 0.57
N ALA A 177 -2.47 -16.20 0.04
CA ALA A 177 -1.52 -17.32 -0.07
C ALA A 177 -1.16 -17.91 1.31
N SER A 178 -1.06 -17.07 2.34
CA SER A 178 -0.80 -17.51 3.72
C SER A 178 -1.97 -18.32 4.30
N LEU A 179 -3.21 -17.89 4.02
CA LEU A 179 -4.43 -18.58 4.45
C LEU A 179 -4.58 -19.93 3.74
N GLU A 180 -4.36 -19.97 2.42
CA GLU A 180 -4.39 -21.22 1.64
C GLU A 180 -3.34 -22.22 2.15
N LYS A 181 -2.13 -21.73 2.48
CA LYS A 181 -1.07 -22.56 3.08
C LYS A 181 -1.48 -23.08 4.46
N ALA A 182 -2.09 -22.25 5.31
CA ALA A 182 -2.56 -22.65 6.63
C ALA A 182 -3.72 -23.65 6.55
N GLU A 183 -4.63 -23.49 5.59
CA GLU A 183 -5.68 -24.47 5.33
C GLU A 183 -5.11 -25.80 4.85
N SER A 184 -4.12 -25.78 3.95
CA SER A 184 -3.45 -26.99 3.47
C SER A 184 -2.75 -27.74 4.60
N THR A 185 -2.04 -27.05 5.48
CA THR A 185 -1.40 -27.69 6.65
C THR A 185 -2.44 -28.25 7.63
N ASN A 186 -3.55 -27.55 7.84
CA ASN A 186 -4.64 -28.05 8.70
C ASN A 186 -5.29 -29.32 8.11
N HIS A 187 -5.55 -29.34 6.80
CA HIS A 187 -6.03 -30.55 6.12
C HIS A 187 -5.04 -31.71 6.24
N GLN A 188 -3.75 -31.44 6.10
CA GLN A 188 -2.71 -32.45 6.27
C GLN A 188 -2.71 -33.02 7.70
N LEU A 189 -2.77 -32.15 8.71
CA LEU A 189 -2.86 -32.58 10.12
C LEU A 189 -4.10 -33.43 10.39
N LEU A 190 -5.24 -33.09 9.77
CA LEU A 190 -6.47 -33.88 9.90
C LEU A 190 -6.30 -35.27 9.27
N VAL A 191 -5.66 -35.36 8.10
CA VAL A 191 -5.35 -36.65 7.45
C VAL A 191 -4.43 -37.49 8.34
N GLU A 192 -3.34 -36.91 8.86
CA GLU A 192 -2.42 -37.58 9.78
C GLU A 192 -3.13 -38.07 11.07
N GLU A 193 -4.08 -37.29 11.60
CA GLU A 193 -4.89 -37.68 12.76
C GLU A 193 -5.82 -38.87 12.44
N TYR A 194 -6.48 -38.86 11.27
CA TYR A 194 -7.30 -39.97 10.81
C TYR A 194 -6.48 -41.25 10.59
N GLU A 195 -5.33 -41.13 9.95
CA GLU A 195 -4.39 -42.25 9.74
C GLU A 195 -3.93 -42.83 11.07
N THR A 196 -3.57 -41.98 12.03
CA THR A 196 -3.18 -42.39 13.39
C THR A 196 -4.31 -43.13 14.11
N LYS A 197 -5.55 -42.63 14.03
CA LYS A 197 -6.73 -43.31 14.63
C LYS A 197 -7.03 -44.64 13.96
N MET A 198 -6.91 -44.73 12.64
CA MET A 198 -7.07 -45.98 11.90
C MET A 198 -6.01 -47.01 12.31
N ALA A 199 -4.74 -46.60 12.38
CA ALA A 199 -3.66 -47.46 12.85
C ALA A 199 -3.89 -47.93 14.29
N GLN A 200 -4.34 -47.04 15.18
CA GLN A 200 -4.69 -47.39 16.56
C GLN A 200 -5.86 -48.39 16.62
N MET A 201 -6.90 -48.20 15.81
CA MET A 201 -8.05 -49.11 15.76
C MET A 201 -7.63 -50.49 15.22
N THR A 202 -6.77 -50.54 14.19
CA THR A 202 -6.21 -51.81 13.70
C THR A 202 -5.42 -52.52 14.80
N LEU A 203 -4.59 -51.80 15.55
CA LEU A 203 -3.83 -52.37 16.66
C LEU A 203 -4.77 -52.93 17.75
N GLN A 204 -5.84 -52.21 18.11
CA GLN A 204 -6.85 -52.72 19.05
C GLN A 204 -7.56 -53.98 18.55
N ILE A 205 -7.87 -54.06 17.25
CA ILE A 205 -8.48 -55.26 16.65
C ILE A 205 -7.52 -56.44 16.73
N ASP A 206 -6.24 -56.22 16.45
CA ASP A 206 -5.24 -57.29 16.49
C ASP A 206 -4.93 -57.74 17.92
N ASP A 207 -4.88 -56.81 18.89
CA ASP A 207 -4.79 -57.12 20.32
C ASP A 207 -6.00 -57.92 20.80
N ALA A 208 -7.21 -57.55 20.38
CA ALA A 208 -8.43 -58.27 20.75
C ALA A 208 -8.45 -59.69 20.14
N LYS A 209 -7.98 -59.85 18.90
CA LYS A 209 -7.81 -61.18 18.29
C LYS A 209 -6.76 -62.01 19.02
N ALA A 210 -5.61 -61.42 19.35
CA ALA A 210 -4.54 -62.09 20.08
C ALA A 210 -5.05 -62.57 21.44
N THR A 211 -5.72 -61.69 22.20
CA THR A 211 -6.35 -62.01 23.48
C THR A 211 -7.40 -63.11 23.32
N GLY A 212 -8.27 -63.04 22.31
CA GLY A 212 -9.28 -64.08 22.05
C GLY A 212 -8.66 -65.44 21.65
N TYR A 213 -7.54 -65.45 20.92
CA TYR A 213 -6.79 -66.68 20.64
C TYR A 213 -6.16 -67.25 21.91
N GLU A 214 -5.59 -66.42 22.77
CA GLU A 214 -5.01 -66.85 24.05
C GLU A 214 -6.08 -67.42 25.00
N GLU A 215 -7.23 -66.75 25.11
CA GLU A 215 -8.39 -67.23 25.89
C GLU A 215 -8.91 -68.56 25.33
N GLY A 216 -9.07 -68.67 24.01
CA GLY A 216 -9.50 -69.92 23.36
C GLY A 216 -8.50 -71.08 23.55
N ILE A 217 -7.20 -70.80 23.50
CA ILE A 217 -6.16 -71.78 23.83
C ILE A 217 -6.31 -72.20 25.30
N ALA A 218 -6.43 -71.25 26.23
CA ALA A 218 -6.55 -71.53 27.66
C ALA A 218 -7.81 -72.38 27.98
N GLU A 219 -8.95 -72.06 27.39
CA GLU A 219 -10.18 -72.85 27.52
C GLU A 219 -10.00 -74.27 26.96
N SER A 220 -9.38 -74.41 25.78
CA SER A 220 -9.10 -75.71 25.17
C SER A 220 -8.14 -76.55 26.02
N GLU A 221 -7.12 -75.93 26.62
CA GLU A 221 -6.19 -76.58 27.55
C GLU A 221 -6.92 -77.03 28.82
N GLN A 222 -7.85 -76.21 29.34
CA GLN A 222 -8.68 -76.55 30.48
C GLN A 222 -9.61 -77.74 30.17
N ILE A 223 -10.22 -77.78 28.99
CA ILE A 223 -11.04 -78.92 28.55
C ILE A 223 -10.18 -80.18 28.43
N ILE A 224 -9.02 -80.10 27.77
CA ILE A 224 -8.10 -81.24 27.64
C ILE A 224 -7.65 -81.74 29.02
N LYS A 225 -7.35 -80.82 29.95
CA LYS A 225 -6.99 -81.15 31.32
C LYS A 225 -8.14 -81.87 32.04
N SER A 226 -9.36 -81.34 31.96
CA SER A 226 -10.57 -81.97 32.52
C SER A 226 -10.82 -83.35 31.93
N MET A 227 -10.68 -83.52 30.61
CA MET A 227 -10.79 -84.83 29.95
C MET A 227 -9.71 -85.80 30.44
N ARG A 228 -8.46 -85.36 30.58
CA ARG A 228 -7.38 -86.20 31.11
C ARG A 228 -7.63 -86.60 32.56
N GLU A 229 -8.09 -85.67 33.39
CA GLU A 229 -8.45 -85.94 34.79
C GLU A 229 -9.62 -86.92 34.88
N SER A 230 -10.66 -86.74 34.06
CA SER A 230 -11.79 -87.67 33.93
C SER A 230 -11.34 -89.06 33.51
N ILE A 231 -10.52 -89.19 32.47
CA ILE A 231 -10.00 -90.48 31.99
C ILE A 231 -9.11 -91.14 33.05
N GLN A 232 -8.24 -90.38 33.72
CA GLN A 232 -7.42 -90.92 34.81
C GLN A 232 -8.27 -91.38 35.98
N GLN A 233 -9.35 -90.67 36.29
CA GLN A 233 -10.30 -91.08 37.32
C GLN A 233 -11.03 -92.36 36.91
N GLU A 234 -11.56 -92.44 35.69
CA GLU A 234 -12.18 -93.66 35.15
C GLU A 234 -11.22 -94.84 35.15
N GLN A 235 -9.95 -94.62 34.77
CA GLN A 235 -8.91 -95.64 34.80
C GLN A 235 -8.65 -96.11 36.25
N LYS A 236 -8.54 -95.18 37.21
CA LYS A 236 -8.39 -95.54 38.64
C LYS A 236 -9.60 -96.30 39.18
N GLU A 237 -10.81 -95.90 38.79
CA GLU A 237 -12.05 -96.57 39.16
C GLU A 237 -12.12 -97.99 38.56
N MET A 238 -11.69 -98.14 37.30
CA MET A 238 -11.61 -99.43 36.61
C MET A 238 -10.51 -100.32 37.21
N GLU A 239 -9.34 -99.78 37.51
CA GLU A 239 -8.26 -100.48 38.21
C GLU A 239 -8.74 -100.94 39.60
N ALA A 240 -9.38 -100.05 40.37
CA ALA A 240 -9.95 -100.39 41.67
C ALA A 240 -11.02 -101.49 41.55
N TYR A 241 -11.87 -101.41 40.53
CA TYR A 241 -12.86 -102.43 40.21
C TYR A 241 -12.18 -103.77 39.89
N ILE A 242 -11.23 -103.81 38.96
CA ILE A 242 -10.49 -105.05 38.62
C ILE A 242 -9.78 -105.62 39.85
N PHE A 243 -9.09 -104.79 40.63
CA PHE A 243 -8.44 -105.21 41.87
C PHE A 243 -9.44 -105.81 42.87
N SER A 244 -10.66 -105.27 42.93
CA SER A 244 -11.71 -105.82 43.78
C SER A 244 -12.22 -107.19 43.29
N LEU A 245 -12.18 -107.47 41.98
CA LEU A 245 -12.56 -108.78 41.42
C LEU A 245 -11.52 -109.88 41.72
N VAL A 246 -10.23 -109.51 41.80
CA VAL A 246 -9.12 -110.46 42.03
C VAL A 246 -9.02 -110.89 43.50
N ARG A 247 -9.73 -110.22 44.43
CA ARG A 247 -9.68 -110.53 45.86
C ARG A 247 -10.44 -111.83 46.19
N PRO A 248 -9.79 -112.89 46.71
CA PRO A 248 -10.44 -114.18 46.95
C PRO A 248 -11.57 -114.06 47.99
N GLY A 249 -12.77 -114.51 47.62
CA GLY A 249 -13.93 -114.57 48.53
C GLY A 249 -14.84 -113.34 48.56
N ALA A 250 -14.67 -112.37 47.65
CA ALA A 250 -15.54 -111.20 47.55
C ALA A 250 -16.82 -111.48 46.72
N THR A 251 -17.96 -110.93 47.16
CA THR A 251 -19.19 -110.85 46.37
C THR A 251 -19.04 -109.80 45.26
N MET A 252 -19.66 -110.03 44.10
CA MET A 252 -19.53 -109.15 42.91
C MET A 252 -19.71 -107.66 43.28
N PRO A 253 -18.67 -106.82 43.11
CA PRO A 253 -18.77 -105.39 43.37
C PRO A 253 -19.66 -104.72 42.31
N SER A 254 -20.35 -103.65 42.71
CA SER A 254 -21.13 -102.83 41.77
C SER A 254 -20.19 -102.28 40.69
N PRO A 255 -20.50 -102.44 39.39
CA PRO A 255 -19.63 -101.93 38.34
C PRO A 255 -19.60 -100.40 38.34
N PRO A 256 -18.46 -99.79 37.96
CA PRO A 256 -18.40 -98.36 37.69
C PRO A 256 -19.31 -98.01 36.50
N VAL A 257 -19.78 -96.77 36.44
CA VAL A 257 -20.77 -96.30 35.44
C VAL A 257 -20.27 -96.47 34.00
N SER A 258 -18.95 -96.43 33.79
CA SER A 258 -18.29 -96.64 32.50
C SER A 258 -18.26 -98.09 32.02
N VAL A 259 -18.56 -99.06 32.89
CA VAL A 259 -18.60 -100.48 32.56
C VAL A 259 -20.05 -100.91 32.50
N SER A 260 -20.53 -101.28 31.30
CA SER A 260 -21.89 -101.75 31.13
C SER A 260 -22.16 -102.95 32.05
N ALA A 261 -23.36 -103.03 32.61
CA ALA A 261 -23.72 -104.10 33.53
C ALA A 261 -23.52 -105.50 32.91
N ASP A 262 -23.68 -105.61 31.58
CA ASP A 262 -23.48 -106.85 30.85
C ASP A 262 -22.00 -107.19 30.67
N LEU A 263 -21.14 -106.20 30.40
CA LEU A 263 -19.69 -106.40 30.37
C LEU A 263 -19.16 -106.75 31.77
N ALA A 264 -19.67 -106.11 32.82
CA ALA A 264 -19.32 -106.44 34.20
C ALA A 264 -19.69 -107.88 34.56
N LYS A 265 -20.90 -108.33 34.20
CA LYS A 265 -21.32 -109.74 34.33
C LYS A 265 -20.46 -110.66 33.48
N ALA A 266 -20.13 -110.26 32.25
CA ALA A 266 -19.28 -111.04 31.35
C ALA A 266 -17.88 -111.22 31.94
N ILE A 267 -17.21 -110.14 32.38
CA ILE A 267 -15.88 -110.19 33.02
C ILE A 267 -15.94 -111.01 34.32
N TRP A 268 -16.98 -110.84 35.15
CA TRP A 268 -17.14 -111.66 36.35
C TRP A 268 -17.34 -113.14 36.02
N SER A 269 -18.17 -113.44 35.02
CA SER A 269 -18.41 -114.79 34.52
C SER A 269 -17.12 -115.39 33.92
N LEU A 270 -16.33 -114.60 33.19
CA LEU A 270 -15.03 -114.97 32.64
C LEU A 270 -13.96 -115.09 33.71
N HIS A 271 -14.04 -114.37 34.82
CA HIS A 271 -13.12 -114.55 35.95
C HIS A 271 -13.47 -115.82 36.73
N SER A 272 -14.76 -116.09 36.94
CA SER A 272 -15.23 -117.38 37.48
C SER A 272 -14.93 -118.55 36.54
N ALA A 273 -15.00 -118.34 35.22
CA ALA A 273 -14.71 -119.33 34.19
C ALA A 273 -13.23 -119.38 33.78
N ALA A 274 -12.40 -118.37 33.99
CA ALA A 274 -10.95 -118.47 33.83
C ALA A 274 -10.33 -119.18 35.04
N SER A 275 -10.98 -119.07 36.20
CA SER A 275 -10.75 -119.95 37.35
C SER A 275 -11.29 -121.38 37.12
N GLN A 276 -12.12 -121.58 36.10
CA GLN A 276 -12.74 -122.85 35.74
C GLN A 276 -12.87 -122.98 34.21
N GLU A 277 -11.75 -123.27 33.53
CA GLU A 277 -11.66 -124.19 32.37
C GLU A 277 -10.74 -123.74 31.22
N ILE A 278 -9.74 -124.62 31.02
CA ILE A 278 -9.11 -124.96 29.75
C ILE A 278 -10.19 -125.46 28.77
N THR A 279 -10.07 -125.02 27.52
CA THR A 279 -10.63 -125.55 26.25
C THR A 279 -11.97 -125.02 25.68
N PRO A 280 -12.07 -124.87 24.33
CA PRO A 280 -12.93 -123.90 23.63
C PRO A 280 -14.02 -124.54 22.76
N SER A 281 -15.01 -123.75 22.26
CA SER A 281 -15.54 -123.82 20.85
C SER A 281 -16.89 -123.08 20.61
N ALA A 282 -16.86 -122.13 19.66
CA ALA A 282 -17.75 -121.83 18.52
C ALA A 282 -19.31 -121.62 18.59
N ALA A 283 -19.72 -120.48 18.00
CA ALA A 283 -20.74 -120.24 16.93
C ALA A 283 -22.17 -119.70 17.24
N ASP A 284 -22.47 -118.59 16.52
CA ASP A 284 -23.68 -118.13 15.80
C ASP A 284 -25.05 -117.79 16.45
N GLY A 285 -25.56 -116.59 16.09
CA GLY A 285 -26.85 -116.47 15.38
C GLY A 285 -28.00 -115.56 15.92
N ALA A 286 -28.27 -114.46 15.21
CA ALA A 286 -29.59 -113.85 14.84
C ALA A 286 -30.55 -113.26 15.92
N SER A 287 -30.81 -111.94 15.95
CA SER A 287 -31.88 -111.16 15.24
C SER A 287 -33.30 -111.22 15.86
N PHE A 288 -33.84 -110.08 16.33
CA PHE A 288 -35.29 -109.84 16.39
C PHE A 288 -35.65 -108.34 16.29
N ASN A 289 -36.51 -108.01 15.33
CA ASN A 289 -37.08 -106.68 15.02
C ASN A 289 -38.30 -106.39 15.91
N GLU A 290 -38.44 -105.18 16.43
CA GLU A 290 -39.68 -104.71 17.05
C GLU A 290 -40.02 -103.27 16.60
N VAL A 291 -41.17 -103.15 15.93
CA VAL A 291 -41.69 -101.93 15.31
C VAL A 291 -42.28 -101.04 16.40
N THR A 292 -41.58 -99.97 16.74
CA THR A 292 -42.10 -98.86 17.54
C THR A 292 -42.58 -97.73 16.62
N PRO A 293 -43.64 -96.98 16.99
CA PRO A 293 -44.10 -95.84 16.21
C PRO A 293 -42.95 -94.84 16.01
N ASP A 294 -42.93 -94.16 14.87
CA ASP A 294 -41.88 -93.25 14.39
C ASP A 294 -41.79 -91.98 15.26
N VAL A 295 -41.38 -92.17 16.51
CA VAL A 295 -41.01 -91.12 17.48
C VAL A 295 -39.80 -90.34 16.98
N THR A 296 -39.03 -90.93 16.06
CA THR A 296 -37.91 -90.29 15.36
C THR A 296 -38.39 -89.11 14.50
N ALA A 297 -39.42 -89.27 13.66
CA ALA A 297 -39.96 -88.17 12.86
C ALA A 297 -40.54 -87.02 13.72
N LEU A 298 -41.25 -87.34 14.80
CA LEU A 298 -41.76 -86.31 15.73
C LEU A 298 -40.67 -85.64 16.56
N LYS A 299 -39.58 -86.35 16.89
CA LYS A 299 -38.40 -85.76 17.55
C LYS A 299 -37.65 -84.84 16.60
N GLU A 300 -37.48 -85.23 15.34
CA GLU A 300 -36.86 -84.41 14.31
C GLU A 300 -37.68 -83.13 14.04
N GLU A 301 -39.01 -83.24 13.99
CA GLU A 301 -39.88 -82.06 13.84
C GLU A 301 -39.83 -81.12 15.06
N LEU A 302 -39.78 -81.68 16.28
CA LEU A 302 -39.68 -80.89 17.50
C LEU A 302 -38.30 -80.24 17.68
N GLU A 303 -37.24 -80.92 17.26
CA GLU A 303 -35.88 -80.36 17.19
C GLU A 303 -35.79 -79.26 16.12
N SER A 304 -36.43 -79.46 14.96
CA SER A 304 -36.54 -78.44 13.91
C SER A 304 -37.27 -77.19 14.41
N LEU A 305 -38.42 -77.32 15.07
CA LEU A 305 -39.16 -76.20 15.64
C LEU A 305 -38.41 -75.50 16.78
N ARG A 306 -37.56 -76.21 17.54
CA ARG A 306 -36.67 -75.60 18.55
C ARG A 306 -35.55 -74.81 17.88
N ALA A 307 -34.95 -75.34 16.82
CA ALA A 307 -33.93 -74.65 16.05
C ALA A 307 -34.49 -73.38 15.39
N GLU A 308 -35.70 -73.44 14.83
CA GLU A 308 -36.39 -72.28 14.26
C GLU A 308 -36.72 -71.23 15.33
N ASN A 309 -37.22 -71.64 16.51
CA ASN A 309 -37.45 -70.69 17.61
C ASN A 309 -36.14 -70.04 18.11
N GLN A 310 -35.03 -70.77 18.15
CA GLN A 310 -33.73 -70.20 18.49
C GLN A 310 -33.24 -69.23 17.40
N ALA A 311 -33.47 -69.53 16.12
CA ALA A 311 -33.18 -68.61 15.01
C ALA A 311 -34.05 -67.34 15.08
N LEU A 312 -35.34 -67.46 15.40
CA LEU A 312 -36.23 -66.31 15.60
C LEU A 312 -35.83 -65.47 16.82
N LYS A 313 -35.34 -66.10 17.89
CA LYS A 313 -34.83 -65.39 19.06
C LYS A 313 -33.57 -64.59 18.75
N THR A 314 -32.58 -65.21 18.09
CA THR A 314 -31.32 -64.54 17.70
C THR A 314 -31.56 -63.40 16.71
N THR A 315 -32.47 -63.58 15.74
CA THR A 315 -32.87 -62.49 14.83
C THR A 315 -33.59 -61.36 15.55
N SER A 316 -34.45 -61.65 16.52
CA SER A 316 -35.09 -60.63 17.37
C SER A 316 -34.07 -59.84 18.21
N GLU A 317 -33.10 -60.52 18.82
CA GLU A 317 -32.01 -59.88 19.58
C GLU A 317 -31.15 -58.98 18.68
N ARG A 318 -30.78 -59.46 17.48
CA ARG A 318 -30.06 -58.67 16.48
C ARG A 318 -30.86 -57.43 16.04
N LEU A 319 -32.18 -57.55 15.84
CA LEU A 319 -33.03 -56.40 15.53
C LEU A 319 -33.05 -55.40 16.69
N GLN A 320 -33.14 -55.86 17.94
CA GLN A 320 -33.06 -54.97 19.10
C GLN A 320 -31.71 -54.24 19.19
N GLU A 321 -30.59 -54.91 18.86
CA GLU A 321 -29.28 -54.27 18.78
C GLU A 321 -29.24 -53.19 17.69
N THR A 322 -29.74 -53.49 16.48
CA THR A 322 -29.79 -52.49 15.40
C THR A 322 -30.66 -51.28 15.76
N VAL A 323 -31.75 -51.47 16.50
CA VAL A 323 -32.60 -50.35 16.99
C VAL A 323 -31.82 -49.48 17.98
N LYS A 324 -31.10 -50.09 18.93
CA LYS A 324 -30.24 -49.34 19.88
C LYS A 324 -29.15 -48.58 19.14
N GLU A 325 -28.53 -49.19 18.13
CA GLU A 325 -27.51 -48.55 17.32
C GLU A 325 -28.07 -47.32 16.60
N VAL A 326 -29.24 -47.46 15.96
CA VAL A 326 -29.95 -46.35 15.30
C VAL A 326 -30.24 -45.20 16.27
N ASP A 327 -30.64 -45.50 17.50
CA ASP A 327 -30.90 -44.46 18.50
C ASP A 327 -29.61 -43.77 19.00
N VAL A 328 -28.49 -44.49 19.09
CA VAL A 328 -27.15 -43.90 19.34
C VAL A 328 -26.74 -42.98 18.18
N TRP A 329 -26.96 -43.40 16.93
CA TRP A 329 -26.68 -42.57 15.76
C TRP A 329 -27.54 -41.30 15.74
N LYS A 330 -28.84 -41.39 16.08
CA LYS A 330 -29.71 -40.21 16.22
C LYS A 330 -29.23 -39.27 17.32
N ALA A 331 -28.83 -39.79 18.48
CA ALA A 331 -28.30 -38.97 19.58
C ALA A 331 -27.00 -38.25 19.16
N ARG A 332 -26.12 -38.94 18.44
CA ARG A 332 -24.89 -38.35 17.90
C ARG A 332 -25.18 -37.27 16.85
N ALA A 333 -26.15 -37.51 15.96
CA ALA A 333 -26.57 -36.53 14.95
C ALA A 333 -27.17 -35.27 15.60
N LEU A 334 -28.01 -35.42 16.63
CA LEU A 334 -28.54 -34.29 17.39
C LEU A 334 -27.44 -33.50 18.12
N LYS A 335 -26.46 -34.20 18.70
CA LYS A 335 -25.31 -33.55 19.33
C LYS A 335 -24.46 -32.78 18.33
N MET A 336 -24.17 -33.35 17.16
CA MET A 336 -23.46 -32.67 16.08
C MET A 336 -24.22 -31.45 15.57
N LYS A 337 -25.54 -31.57 15.39
CA LYS A 337 -26.39 -30.44 15.04
C LYS A 337 -26.30 -29.31 16.07
N LYS A 338 -26.41 -29.65 17.37
CA LYS A 338 -26.29 -28.67 18.44
C LYS A 338 -24.92 -27.97 18.46
N MET A 339 -23.83 -28.72 18.32
CA MET A 339 -22.48 -28.13 18.25
C MET A 339 -22.31 -27.24 17.03
N LYS A 340 -22.92 -27.60 15.89
CA LYS A 340 -22.95 -26.75 14.70
C LYS A 340 -23.72 -25.45 14.96
N ASP A 341 -24.92 -25.53 15.52
CA ASP A 341 -25.74 -24.36 15.83
C ASP A 341 -25.04 -23.43 16.84
N GLU A 342 -24.30 -23.99 17.82
CA GLU A 342 -23.47 -23.24 18.76
C GLU A 342 -22.26 -22.58 18.09
N ALA A 343 -21.58 -23.28 17.17
CA ALA A 343 -20.47 -22.73 16.39
C ALA A 343 -20.92 -21.61 15.44
N ASP A 344 -22.05 -21.79 14.75
CA ASP A 344 -22.64 -20.78 13.87
C ASP A 344 -23.07 -19.54 14.68
N ALA A 345 -23.61 -19.72 15.89
CA ALA A 345 -23.93 -18.62 16.80
C ALA A 345 -22.68 -17.87 17.31
N ALA A 346 -21.62 -18.60 17.66
CA ALA A 346 -20.35 -18.00 18.09
C ALA A 346 -19.66 -17.23 16.96
N ALA A 347 -19.68 -17.78 15.73
CA ALA A 347 -19.15 -17.10 14.54
C ALA A 347 -19.92 -15.80 14.25
N LYS A 348 -21.26 -15.83 14.35
CA LYS A 348 -22.08 -14.63 14.19
C LYS A 348 -21.79 -13.58 15.27
N HIS A 349 -21.58 -13.99 16.52
CA HIS A 349 -21.20 -13.07 17.60
C HIS A 349 -19.83 -12.43 17.34
N GLN A 350 -18.84 -13.20 16.86
CA GLN A 350 -17.53 -12.65 16.47
C GLN A 350 -17.66 -11.67 15.29
N GLU A 351 -18.49 -11.97 14.29
CA GLU A 351 -18.75 -11.06 13.18
C GLU A 351 -19.38 -9.74 13.65
N GLU A 352 -20.34 -9.80 14.58
CA GLU A 352 -20.96 -8.63 15.18
C GLU A 352 -19.96 -7.83 16.03
N GLN A 353 -19.07 -8.50 16.77
CA GLN A 353 -18.01 -7.85 17.56
C GLN A 353 -17.01 -7.13 16.66
N VAL A 354 -16.53 -7.77 15.59
CA VAL A 354 -15.60 -7.16 14.62
C VAL A 354 -16.25 -5.96 13.93
N LYS A 355 -17.55 -6.04 13.58
CA LYS A 355 -18.29 -4.90 13.04
C LYS A 355 -18.34 -3.73 14.03
N GLN A 356 -18.59 -4.02 15.31
CA GLN A 356 -18.58 -2.99 16.35
C GLN A 356 -17.19 -2.34 16.49
N GLU A 357 -16.12 -3.14 16.58
CA GLU A 357 -14.74 -2.64 16.68
C GLU A 357 -14.35 -1.77 15.47
N ILE A 358 -14.73 -2.16 14.24
CA ILE A 358 -14.51 -1.35 13.04
C ILE A 358 -15.27 -0.02 13.12
N THR A 359 -16.54 -0.04 13.55
CA THR A 359 -17.32 1.20 13.67
C THR A 359 -16.76 2.13 14.75
N GLU A 360 -16.27 1.59 15.87
CA GLU A 360 -15.63 2.36 16.94
C GLU A 360 -14.30 2.96 16.46
N ALA A 361 -13.44 2.17 15.80
CA ALA A 361 -12.18 2.64 15.24
C ALA A 361 -12.40 3.76 14.19
N MET A 362 -13.41 3.60 13.32
CA MET A 362 -13.76 4.62 12.33
C MET A 362 -14.26 5.92 13.01
N GLN A 363 -15.10 5.81 14.05
CA GLN A 363 -15.56 6.98 14.80
C GLN A 363 -14.41 7.68 15.54
N GLN A 364 -13.49 6.92 16.13
CA GLN A 364 -12.29 7.46 16.78
C GLN A 364 -11.38 8.17 15.77
N GLY A 365 -11.17 7.59 14.59
CA GLY A 365 -10.41 8.22 13.50
C GLY A 365 -11.03 9.53 13.04
N ILE A 366 -12.35 9.58 12.85
CA ILE A 366 -13.07 10.82 12.50
C ILE A 366 -12.95 11.86 13.62
N ALA A 367 -13.06 11.46 14.89
CA ALA A 367 -12.91 12.36 16.03
C ALA A 367 -11.49 12.93 16.13
N HIS A 368 -10.48 12.09 15.90
CA HIS A 368 -9.07 12.50 15.89
C HIS A 368 -8.79 13.51 14.77
N GLY A 369 -9.18 13.18 13.52
CA GLY A 369 -8.99 14.08 12.38
C GLY A 369 -9.72 15.42 12.55
N LYS A 370 -10.92 15.42 13.16
CA LYS A 370 -11.62 16.68 13.51
C LYS A 370 -10.87 17.52 14.55
N ALA A 371 -10.24 16.87 15.54
CA ALA A 371 -9.48 17.57 16.56
C ALA A 371 -8.19 18.17 15.99
N GLU A 372 -7.51 17.46 15.09
CA GLU A 372 -6.32 17.94 14.40
C GLU A 372 -6.64 19.14 13.49
N LEU A 373 -7.67 19.04 12.63
CA LEU A 373 -8.16 20.15 11.82
C LEU A 373 -8.57 21.36 12.66
N ALA A 374 -9.23 21.14 13.80
CA ALA A 374 -9.57 22.22 14.73
C ALA A 374 -8.31 22.91 15.31
N GLY A 375 -7.25 22.13 15.58
CA GLY A 375 -5.95 22.63 16.00
C GLY A 375 -5.26 23.49 14.92
N GLU A 376 -5.25 23.02 13.68
CA GLU A 376 -4.71 23.77 12.54
C GLU A 376 -5.46 25.08 12.28
N ILE A 377 -6.81 25.03 12.32
CA ILE A 377 -7.65 26.22 12.18
C ILE A 377 -7.32 27.22 13.30
N ALA A 378 -7.17 26.77 14.55
CA ALA A 378 -6.81 27.63 15.66
C ALA A 378 -5.41 28.25 15.50
N ALA A 379 -4.44 27.48 14.99
CA ALA A 379 -3.09 27.96 14.71
C ALA A 379 -3.07 29.03 13.59
N LEU A 380 -3.80 28.79 12.49
CA LEU A 380 -3.94 29.75 11.40
C LEU A 380 -4.65 31.02 11.86
N GLN A 381 -5.71 30.91 12.66
CA GLN A 381 -6.38 32.07 13.26
C GLN A 381 -5.41 32.88 14.13
N ALA A 382 -4.57 32.23 14.94
CA ALA A 382 -3.55 32.91 15.75
C ALA A 382 -2.46 33.59 14.90
N GLN A 383 -2.12 33.03 13.73
CA GLN A 383 -1.18 33.67 12.80
C GLN A 383 -1.79 34.92 12.15
N VAL A 384 -3.06 34.83 11.74
CA VAL A 384 -3.80 35.98 11.16
C VAL A 384 -3.93 37.10 12.19
N THR A 385 -4.21 36.81 13.46
CA THR A 385 -4.27 37.84 14.51
C THR A 385 -2.91 38.50 14.75
N ARG A 386 -1.81 37.73 14.78
CA ARG A 386 -0.45 38.29 14.88
C ARG A 386 -0.11 39.22 13.71
N GLN A 387 -0.43 38.82 12.48
CA GLN A 387 -0.21 39.65 11.30
C GLN A 387 -1.06 40.93 11.36
N ALA A 388 -2.31 40.85 11.83
CA ALA A 388 -3.16 42.02 12.01
C ALA A 388 -2.60 42.99 13.07
N GLU A 389 -2.02 42.48 14.16
CA GLU A 389 -1.33 43.28 15.17
C GLU A 389 -0.07 43.94 14.61
N GLU A 390 0.72 43.22 13.81
CA GLU A 390 1.93 43.75 13.15
C GLU A 390 1.59 44.87 12.16
N ILE A 391 0.57 44.68 11.32
CA ILE A 391 0.06 45.71 10.41
C ILE A 391 -0.40 46.94 11.20
N SER A 392 -1.11 46.73 12.32
CA SER A 392 -1.56 47.82 13.20
C SER A 392 -0.38 48.56 13.83
N ARG A 393 0.67 47.84 14.22
CA ARG A 393 1.91 48.41 14.77
C ARG A 393 2.65 49.25 13.73
N LEU A 394 2.80 48.75 12.50
CA LEU A 394 3.42 49.47 11.39
C LEU A 394 2.61 50.73 11.02
N LYS A 395 1.28 50.64 11.02
CA LYS A 395 0.39 51.77 10.74
C LYS A 395 0.47 52.87 11.81
N ASN A 396 0.63 52.48 13.08
CA ASN A 396 0.72 53.41 14.20
C ASN A 396 2.15 53.86 14.51
N GLN A 397 3.16 53.34 13.80
CA GLN A 397 4.53 53.81 13.95
C GLN A 397 4.58 55.25 13.42
N PRO A 398 4.74 56.26 14.29
CA PRO A 398 4.79 57.65 13.84
C PRO A 398 5.93 57.76 12.85
N ALA A 399 5.68 58.34 11.68
CA ALA A 399 6.70 58.62 10.68
C ALA A 399 7.79 59.43 11.36
N SER A 400 8.84 58.74 11.81
CA SER A 400 9.95 59.35 12.50
C SER A 400 10.59 60.33 11.54
N ALA A 401 10.83 61.51 12.08
CA ALA A 401 11.30 62.73 11.46
C ALA A 401 12.35 62.54 10.36
N PRO A 402 12.44 63.49 9.40
CA PRO A 402 13.38 63.44 8.30
C PRO A 402 14.80 63.22 8.84
N LEU A 403 15.50 62.24 8.26
CA LEU A 403 16.90 61.94 8.50
C LEU A 403 17.74 63.22 8.45
N GLU A 404 18.17 63.69 9.64
CA GLU A 404 19.28 64.61 9.79
C GLU A 404 20.56 63.84 9.47
N ALA A 405 21.27 64.31 8.44
CA ALA A 405 22.44 63.69 7.85
C ALA A 405 23.55 63.51 8.90
N ALA A 406 23.78 62.27 9.32
CA ALA A 406 24.96 61.90 10.08
C ALA A 406 26.15 61.62 9.13
N PRO A 407 27.38 62.05 9.50
CA PRO A 407 28.55 62.02 8.64
C PRO A 407 29.14 60.63 8.48
N VAL A 408 29.62 60.38 7.27
CA VAL A 408 30.36 59.20 6.80
C VAL A 408 31.58 58.93 7.71
N PRO A 409 31.74 57.72 8.29
CA PRO A 409 32.99 57.31 8.92
C PRO A 409 34.01 56.83 7.87
N PRO A 410 35.31 57.06 8.09
CA PRO A 410 36.35 56.71 7.14
C PRO A 410 36.62 55.20 7.14
N THR A 411 36.91 54.73 5.93
CA THR A 411 37.46 53.44 5.56
C THR A 411 38.77 53.17 6.28
N GLU A 412 38.75 52.30 7.30
CA GLU A 412 39.96 51.61 7.78
C GLU A 412 39.88 50.12 7.42
N ALA A 413 40.70 49.77 6.43
CA ALA A 413 41.06 48.42 6.10
C ALA A 413 41.78 47.78 7.29
N THR A 414 41.16 46.78 7.90
CA THR A 414 41.86 45.87 8.81
C THR A 414 41.65 44.44 8.33
N VAL A 415 42.69 43.94 7.67
CA VAL A 415 42.93 42.54 7.38
C VAL A 415 43.12 41.84 8.73
N ALA A 416 42.11 41.11 9.18
CA ALA A 416 42.23 40.16 10.28
C ALA A 416 41.84 38.78 9.75
N ALA A 417 42.87 37.95 9.59
CA ALA A 417 42.77 36.54 9.30
C ALA A 417 41.94 35.82 10.36
N ASN A 418 40.93 35.08 9.93
CA ASN A 418 40.25 34.09 10.76
C ASN A 418 40.63 32.70 10.22
N PRO A 419 41.41 31.89 10.96
CA PRO A 419 41.73 30.53 10.56
C PRO A 419 40.74 29.55 11.20
N GLY A 420 40.00 28.82 10.37
CA GLY A 420 39.45 27.51 10.72
C GLY A 420 37.95 27.45 10.99
N GLU A 421 37.18 27.26 9.92
CA GLU A 421 36.04 26.34 9.94
C GLU A 421 36.13 25.43 8.70
N PRO A 422 36.29 24.11 8.86
CA PRO A 422 36.24 23.18 7.76
C PRO A 422 34.77 22.94 7.36
N GLY A 423 34.49 23.07 6.07
CA GLY A 423 33.16 22.85 5.52
C GLY A 423 32.69 21.40 5.60
N ALA A 424 31.38 21.24 5.56
CA ALA A 424 30.64 20.23 4.80
C ALA A 424 29.15 20.37 5.12
N GLU A 425 28.47 21.32 4.49
CA GLU A 425 27.02 21.22 4.32
C GLU A 425 26.76 20.19 3.21
N THR A 426 26.74 18.91 3.59
CA THR A 426 26.09 17.87 2.80
C THR A 426 24.58 18.01 2.98
N ARG A 427 23.96 18.73 2.04
CA ARG A 427 22.53 18.63 1.76
C ARG A 427 22.31 17.28 1.06
N GLY A 428 22.24 16.22 1.86
CA GLY A 428 21.83 14.89 1.43
C GLY A 428 20.32 14.80 1.53
N ASP A 429 19.65 14.84 0.38
CA ASP A 429 18.31 14.31 0.21
C ASP A 429 18.37 12.79 0.48
N ASP A 430 18.07 12.42 1.72
CA ASP A 430 17.86 11.03 2.16
C ASP A 430 16.37 10.72 2.00
N TRP A 431 15.99 10.40 0.76
CA TRP A 431 14.70 9.77 0.42
C TRP A 431 15.02 8.46 -0.29
N GLY A 432 15.26 7.40 0.48
CA GLY A 432 15.43 6.06 -0.03
C GLY A 432 15.11 5.00 1.03
N GLU A 433 14.29 4.03 0.63
CA GLU A 433 14.17 2.68 1.18
C GLU A 433 13.53 2.52 2.57
N TRP A 434 12.22 2.33 2.56
CA TRP A 434 11.61 1.28 3.38
C TRP A 434 10.97 0.26 2.42
N ASP A 435 11.66 -0.87 2.28
CA ASP A 435 11.06 -2.17 1.96
C ASP A 435 10.09 -2.59 3.08
#